data_AF-A0A257CW25-F1
#
_entry.id   AF-A0A257CW25-F1
#
_cell.length_a   1.000
_cell.length_b   1.000
_cell.length_c   1.000
_cell.angle_alpha   90.00
_cell.angle_beta   90.00
_cell.angle_gamma   90.00
#
_symmetry.space_group_name_H-M   'P 1'
#
loop_
_entity.id
_entity.type
_entity.pdbx_description
1 polymer ?
#
loop_
_entity_poly.entity_id
_entity_poly.type
_entity_poly.pdbx_seq_one_letter_code
_entity_poly.pdbx_strand_id
1 'polypeptide(L)'
;MDFAVRHPHIFTWLNLHTFGGVVIRPLGDQADSKMDATDLAMYRQVEAWMTEHTGYPTVSGYHEFLYEPDKPLHGDLSDWAYRQRGCLAYVVELWDLFTQLGIARKKPFVDHYSQLERKDFLALWKMDRDINEGRMFKTWRKAKHPQLGDVEVGGFDGRIGISNPPFSKLAETCASQSAAFLRVAALVPQVALELISTEDLGNGHTRIELRVANRGYFGTYGLSSAKKLTHSEPLRLTTAGDGVTLVAPLEQVTQIGHLEGWGTGLHHGISIFMPWTRGNGSEKHIALIVQGKGSVQVRVGSCRVGWLEMALAVG
;
A
#
# COMPACT_ATOMS: atom_id res chain seq x y z
N MET A 1 -0.60 13.84 -8.64
CA MET A 1 -1.75 12.95 -8.93
C MET A 1 -1.65 12.32 -10.32
N ASP A 2 -1.31 13.08 -11.37
CA ASP A 2 -1.24 12.60 -12.78
C ASP A 2 -0.34 11.37 -13.01
N PHE A 3 0.76 11.25 -12.27
CA PHE A 3 1.58 10.04 -12.27
C PHE A 3 0.72 8.83 -11.85
N ALA A 4 0.13 8.85 -10.66
CA ALA A 4 -0.67 7.75 -10.14
C ALA A 4 -1.92 7.42 -10.98
N VAL A 5 -2.53 8.41 -11.64
CA VAL A 5 -3.65 8.18 -12.57
C VAL A 5 -3.18 7.36 -13.78
N ARG A 6 -2.02 7.68 -14.35
CA ARG A 6 -1.41 6.95 -15.48
C ARG A 6 -0.81 5.59 -15.08
N HIS A 7 -0.65 5.32 -13.79
CA HIS A 7 -0.09 4.08 -13.26
C HIS A 7 -1.16 3.36 -12.42
N PRO A 8 -2.20 2.79 -13.04
CA PRO A 8 -3.24 2.06 -12.31
C PRO A 8 -2.71 0.82 -11.58
N HIS A 9 -1.51 0.32 -11.88
CA HIS A 9 -0.88 -0.81 -11.21
C HIS A 9 -0.24 -0.49 -9.85
N ILE A 10 -0.43 0.72 -9.31
CA ILE A 10 -0.02 1.04 -7.94
C ILE A 10 -1.06 0.44 -6.97
N PHE A 11 -0.62 -0.47 -6.09
CA PHE A 11 -1.46 -1.15 -5.11
C PHE A 11 -1.18 -0.72 -3.67
N THR A 12 0.02 -0.22 -3.39
CA THR A 12 0.46 0.18 -2.05
C THR A 12 1.00 1.60 -2.12
N TRP A 13 0.77 2.38 -1.07
CA TRP A 13 1.12 3.79 -1.02
C TRP A 13 1.60 4.17 0.38
N LEU A 14 2.89 4.47 0.49
CA LEU A 14 3.48 4.98 1.72
C LEU A 14 3.74 6.48 1.58
N ASN A 15 3.12 7.26 2.47
CA ASN A 15 3.32 8.70 2.55
C ASN A 15 4.20 9.01 3.77
N LEU A 16 5.49 9.30 3.54
CA LEU A 16 6.44 9.59 4.61
C LEU A 16 6.36 11.07 5.00
N HIS A 17 6.03 11.32 6.25
CA HIS A 17 5.97 12.62 6.90
C HIS A 17 6.95 12.64 8.07
N THR A 18 7.09 13.81 8.67
CA THR A 18 7.83 14.01 9.90
C THR A 18 7.05 15.01 10.76
N PHE A 19 6.82 14.78 12.04
CA PHE A 19 7.37 13.74 12.92
C PHE A 19 6.32 13.26 13.91
N GLY A 20 6.61 12.17 14.63
CA GLY A 20 5.74 11.71 15.72
C GLY A 20 5.90 10.25 16.07
N GLY A 21 6.51 9.46 15.19
CA GLY A 21 6.67 8.02 15.41
C GLY A 21 5.35 7.28 15.37
N VAL A 22 4.49 7.61 14.41
CA VAL A 22 3.13 7.05 14.34
C VAL A 22 2.76 6.71 12.91
N VAL A 23 1.96 5.66 12.76
CA VAL A 23 1.35 5.27 11.50
C VAL A 23 -0.10 5.72 11.51
N ILE A 24 -0.53 6.46 10.50
CA ILE A 24 -1.90 6.97 10.40
C ILE A 24 -2.56 6.27 9.23
N ARG A 25 -3.61 5.50 9.51
CA ARG A 25 -4.40 4.80 8.51
C ARG A 25 -5.73 5.52 8.25
N PRO A 26 -6.33 5.36 7.06
CA PRO A 26 -7.70 5.77 6.83
C PRO A 26 -8.68 5.01 7.76
N LEU A 27 -9.94 5.42 7.86
CA LEU A 27 -10.53 6.61 7.23
C LEU A 27 -10.18 7.87 8.03
N GLY A 28 -10.02 9.01 7.35
CA GLY A 28 -9.81 10.31 8.01
C GLY A 28 -11.11 11.02 8.40
N ASP A 29 -12.23 10.60 7.83
CA ASP A 29 -13.53 11.28 7.91
C ASP A 29 -14.63 10.47 8.59
N GLN A 30 -14.40 9.20 8.86
CA GLN A 30 -15.40 8.28 9.39
C GLN A 30 -14.78 7.25 10.33
N ALA A 31 -15.58 6.72 11.25
CA ALA A 31 -15.17 5.64 12.12
C ALA A 31 -14.85 4.35 11.34
N ASP A 32 -13.95 3.54 11.90
CA ASP A 32 -13.56 2.23 11.35
C ASP A 32 -14.74 1.29 11.03
N SER A 33 -15.88 1.44 11.72
CA SER A 33 -17.11 0.66 11.43
C SER A 33 -17.71 0.94 10.05
N LYS A 34 -17.24 1.99 9.37
CA LYS A 34 -17.62 2.35 8.00
C LYS A 34 -16.59 1.91 6.95
N MET A 35 -15.41 1.44 7.37
CA MET A 35 -14.42 0.87 6.46
C MET A 35 -14.87 -0.54 6.02
N ASP A 36 -14.50 -0.91 4.79
CA ASP A 36 -14.62 -2.30 4.35
C ASP A 36 -13.85 -3.22 5.33
N ALA A 37 -14.52 -4.27 5.83
CA ALA A 37 -13.96 -5.12 6.88
C ALA A 37 -12.70 -5.89 6.42
N THR A 38 -12.62 -6.25 5.13
CA THR A 38 -11.42 -6.86 4.56
C THR A 38 -10.27 -5.84 4.51
N ASP A 39 -10.55 -4.61 4.12
CA ASP A 39 -9.53 -3.55 4.09
C ASP A 39 -9.01 -3.26 5.51
N LEU A 40 -9.89 -3.18 6.51
CA LEU A 40 -9.48 -2.99 7.91
C LEU A 40 -8.56 -4.12 8.40
N ALA A 41 -8.82 -5.37 7.98
CA ALA A 41 -7.93 -6.49 8.28
C ALA A 41 -6.55 -6.36 7.61
N MET A 42 -6.47 -5.79 6.41
CA MET A 42 -5.18 -5.43 5.79
C MET A 42 -4.44 -4.41 6.63
N TYR A 43 -5.12 -3.35 7.10
CA TYR A 43 -4.48 -2.35 7.95
C TYR A 43 -4.01 -2.91 9.29
N ARG A 44 -4.72 -3.86 9.89
CA ARG A 44 -4.23 -4.58 11.08
C ARG A 44 -2.97 -5.38 10.79
N GLN A 45 -2.86 -5.96 9.59
CA GLN A 45 -1.63 -6.65 9.17
C GLN A 45 -0.46 -5.67 9.02
N VAL A 46 -0.70 -4.49 8.43
CA VAL A 46 0.30 -3.40 8.36
C VAL A 46 0.70 -2.94 9.75
N GLU A 47 -0.26 -2.72 10.64
CA GLU A 47 -0.03 -2.31 12.02
C GLU A 47 0.89 -3.28 12.76
N ALA A 48 0.68 -4.59 12.59
CA ALA A 48 1.54 -5.61 13.18
C ALA A 48 3.00 -5.48 12.70
N TRP A 49 3.23 -5.35 11.39
CA TRP A 49 4.59 -5.20 10.84
C TRP A 49 5.23 -3.86 11.21
N MET A 50 4.46 -2.77 11.20
CA MET A 50 4.97 -1.46 11.62
C MET A 50 5.39 -1.50 13.09
N THR A 51 4.56 -2.09 13.96
CA THR A 51 4.88 -2.27 15.38
C THR A 51 6.13 -3.15 15.55
N GLU A 52 6.19 -4.29 14.87
CA GLU A 52 7.31 -5.23 14.93
C GLU A 52 8.64 -4.57 14.52
N HIS A 53 8.65 -3.84 13.41
CA HIS A 53 9.89 -3.31 12.83
C HIS A 53 10.30 -1.95 13.39
N THR A 54 9.35 -1.11 13.80
CA THR A 54 9.61 0.30 14.14
C THR A 54 9.22 0.66 15.56
N GLY A 55 8.39 -0.16 16.22
CA GLY A 55 7.74 0.17 17.49
C GLY A 55 6.62 1.20 17.39
N TYR A 56 6.35 1.75 16.19
CA TYR A 56 5.38 2.84 16.05
C TYR A 56 3.95 2.32 16.18
N PRO A 57 3.11 2.98 17.01
CA PRO A 57 1.70 2.68 17.02
C PRO A 57 1.05 3.02 15.68
N THR A 58 0.02 2.25 15.33
CA THR A 58 -0.91 2.65 14.27
C THR A 58 -2.16 3.26 14.89
N VAL A 59 -2.65 4.35 14.29
CA VAL A 59 -3.83 5.09 14.74
C VAL A 59 -4.78 5.34 13.57
N SER A 60 -6.08 5.41 13.87
CA SER A 60 -7.10 5.82 12.89
C SER A 60 -7.05 7.33 12.72
N GLY A 61 -7.03 7.80 11.47
CA GLY A 61 -7.08 9.22 11.14
C GLY A 61 -8.29 9.92 11.76
N TYR A 62 -9.44 9.24 11.77
CA TYR A 62 -10.67 9.76 12.38
C TYR A 62 -10.68 9.69 13.92
N HIS A 63 -10.25 8.58 14.53
CA HIS A 63 -10.41 8.41 15.98
C HIS A 63 -9.34 9.11 16.83
N GLU A 64 -8.13 9.27 16.30
CA GLU A 64 -6.99 9.75 17.10
C GLU A 64 -6.22 10.91 16.45
N PHE A 65 -6.57 11.33 15.23
CA PHE A 65 -5.81 12.31 14.44
C PHE A 65 -6.65 13.49 13.91
N LEU A 66 -7.74 13.85 14.61
CA LEU A 66 -8.51 15.07 14.35
C LEU A 66 -8.07 16.19 15.28
N TYR A 67 -7.70 17.35 14.74
CA TYR A 67 -7.32 18.52 15.56
C TYR A 67 -8.50 19.17 16.27
N GLU A 68 -9.70 19.05 15.69
CA GLU A 68 -10.96 19.48 16.29
C GLU A 68 -11.91 18.27 16.27
N PRO A 69 -12.65 17.99 17.36
CA PRO A 69 -13.61 16.90 17.39
C PRO A 69 -14.58 16.95 16.22
N ASP A 70 -14.82 15.78 15.59
CA ASP A 70 -15.75 15.61 14.48
C ASP A 70 -15.52 16.50 13.25
N LYS A 71 -14.30 17.04 13.09
CA LYS A 71 -13.91 17.83 11.92
C LYS A 71 -12.81 17.13 11.13
N PRO A 72 -13.17 16.35 10.10
CA PRO A 72 -12.21 15.66 9.25
C PRO A 72 -11.20 16.60 8.60
N LEU A 73 -9.99 16.09 8.43
CA LEU A 73 -9.03 16.69 7.51
C LEU A 73 -9.47 16.41 6.07
N HIS A 74 -9.31 17.39 5.19
CA HIS A 74 -9.65 17.26 3.78
C HIS A 74 -8.42 17.45 2.90
N GLY A 75 -8.34 16.66 1.83
CA GLY A 75 -7.27 16.75 0.84
C GLY A 75 -6.01 15.98 1.20
N ASP A 76 -6.08 15.03 2.15
CA ASP A 76 -4.95 14.17 2.44
C ASP A 76 -4.72 13.17 1.29
N LEU A 77 -3.44 13.01 0.94
CA LEU A 77 -3.04 12.19 -0.21
C LEU A 77 -3.30 10.70 0.03
N SER A 78 -3.23 10.24 1.29
CA SER A 78 -3.51 8.87 1.70
C SER A 78 -4.96 8.47 1.46
N ASP A 79 -5.94 9.29 1.84
CA ASP A 79 -7.36 9.01 1.63
C ASP A 79 -7.72 9.08 0.15
N TRP A 80 -7.12 10.02 -0.62
CA TRP A 80 -7.24 10.00 -2.08
C TRP A 80 -6.69 8.70 -2.69
N ALA A 81 -5.50 8.24 -2.27
CA ALA A 81 -4.92 7.00 -2.77
C ALA A 81 -5.76 5.77 -2.38
N TYR A 82 -6.29 5.73 -1.15
CA TYR A 82 -7.20 4.68 -0.70
C TYR A 82 -8.50 4.67 -1.51
N ARG A 83 -9.21 5.80 -1.54
CA ARG A 83 -10.56 5.90 -2.13
C ARG A 83 -10.56 5.89 -3.65
N GLN A 84 -9.66 6.64 -4.28
CA GLN A 84 -9.70 6.89 -5.73
C GLN A 84 -8.76 5.98 -6.51
N ARG A 85 -7.73 5.43 -5.86
CA ARG A 85 -6.77 4.52 -6.50
C ARG A 85 -6.85 3.09 -5.95
N GLY A 86 -7.66 2.85 -4.93
CA GLY A 86 -7.81 1.51 -4.34
C GLY A 86 -6.50 0.96 -3.77
N CYS A 87 -5.64 1.86 -3.27
CA CYS A 87 -4.34 1.51 -2.70
C CYS A 87 -4.45 1.23 -1.20
N LEU A 88 -3.63 0.29 -0.72
CA LEU A 88 -3.31 0.21 0.71
C LEU A 88 -2.41 1.40 1.04
N ALA A 89 -3.02 2.46 1.58
CA ALA A 89 -2.41 3.78 1.72
C ALA A 89 -2.40 4.23 3.18
N TYR A 90 -1.25 4.72 3.64
CA TYR A 90 -1.09 5.21 5.00
C TYR A 90 0.04 6.24 5.10
N VAL A 91 -0.02 7.06 6.14
CA VAL A 91 1.03 8.01 6.49
C VAL A 91 1.91 7.39 7.56
N VAL A 92 3.20 7.66 7.50
CA VAL A 92 4.10 7.45 8.64
C VAL A 92 4.70 8.80 9.00
N GLU A 93 4.41 9.26 10.20
CA GLU A 93 5.16 10.33 10.84
C GLU A 93 6.44 9.73 11.40
N LEU A 94 7.56 9.94 10.71
CA LEU A 94 8.86 9.41 11.09
C LEU A 94 9.34 10.01 12.41
N TRP A 95 10.29 9.34 13.05
CA TRP A 95 10.94 9.81 14.29
C TRP A 95 9.97 10.02 15.46
N ASP A 96 9.96 9.05 16.37
CA ASP A 96 9.20 9.11 17.62
C ASP A 96 9.86 10.04 18.64
N LEU A 97 9.80 11.35 18.41
CA LEU A 97 10.33 12.33 19.34
C LEU A 97 9.77 12.12 20.76
N PHE A 98 8.47 11.82 20.88
CA PHE A 98 7.80 11.73 22.16
C PHE A 98 8.39 10.63 23.04
N THR A 99 8.63 9.45 22.48
CA THR A 99 9.31 8.36 23.20
C THR A 99 10.76 8.72 23.55
N GLN A 100 11.50 9.42 22.67
CA GLN A 100 12.86 9.86 23.00
C GLN A 100 12.90 10.85 24.18
N LEU A 101 11.85 11.65 24.35
CA LEU A 101 11.69 12.56 25.48
C LEU A 101 11.13 11.88 26.73
N GLY A 102 10.83 10.58 26.67
CA GLY A 102 10.21 9.83 27.77
C GLY A 102 8.74 10.17 27.99
N ILE A 103 8.06 10.71 26.98
CA ILE A 103 6.64 11.05 27.05
C ILE A 103 5.82 9.80 26.76
N ALA A 104 4.97 9.40 27.72
CA ALA A 104 4.05 8.28 27.52
C ALA A 104 3.03 8.57 26.42
N ARG A 105 2.59 7.52 25.71
CA ARG A 105 1.56 7.62 24.65
C ARG A 105 0.27 8.24 25.19
N LYS A 106 -0.24 9.23 24.46
CA LYS A 106 -1.52 9.88 24.67
C LYS A 106 -2.58 9.34 23.71
N LYS A 107 -3.84 9.45 24.12
CA LYS A 107 -5.03 9.20 23.30
C LYS A 107 -6.01 10.36 23.52
N PRO A 108 -6.42 11.09 22.46
CA PRO A 108 -6.03 10.91 21.06
C PRO A 108 -4.54 11.22 20.82
N PHE A 109 -3.97 10.67 19.75
CA PHE A 109 -2.54 10.84 19.46
C PHE A 109 -2.18 12.30 19.18
N VAL A 110 -3.07 13.05 18.52
CA VAL A 110 -2.88 14.47 18.18
C VAL A 110 -2.51 15.37 19.38
N ASP A 111 -2.92 14.99 20.59
CA ASP A 111 -2.63 15.72 21.83
C ASP A 111 -1.13 15.83 22.13
N HIS A 112 -0.32 14.91 21.59
CA HIS A 112 1.14 15.00 21.69
C HIS A 112 1.71 16.30 21.12
N TYR A 113 1.08 16.87 20.08
CA TYR A 113 1.59 18.05 19.39
C TYR A 113 1.27 19.38 20.08
N SER A 114 0.30 19.41 21.01
CA SER A 114 -0.16 20.65 21.65
C SER A 114 0.03 20.66 23.16
N GLN A 115 0.11 19.49 23.80
CA GLN A 115 0.15 19.36 25.25
C GLN A 115 1.57 18.98 25.74
N LEU A 116 2.50 19.94 25.66
CA LEU A 116 3.85 19.81 26.21
C LEU A 116 4.03 20.69 27.46
N GLU A 117 4.73 20.16 28.45
CA GLU A 117 5.05 20.84 29.70
C GLU A 117 6.50 21.32 29.73
N ARG A 118 6.84 22.20 30.67
CA ARG A 118 8.21 22.70 30.86
C ARG A 118 9.25 21.58 31.00
N LYS A 119 8.89 20.47 31.64
CA LYS A 119 9.77 19.30 31.79
C LYS A 119 10.13 18.67 30.44
N ASP A 120 9.21 18.70 29.46
CA ASP A 120 9.39 18.11 28.14
C ASP A 120 10.37 18.95 27.32
N PHE A 121 10.26 20.28 27.41
CA PHE A 121 11.26 21.19 26.82
C PHE A 121 12.65 21.03 27.45
N LEU A 122 12.73 20.76 28.75
CA LEU A 122 13.99 20.45 29.41
C LEU A 122 14.57 19.11 28.92
N ALA A 123 13.73 18.10 28.74
CA ALA A 123 14.14 16.81 28.17
C ALA A 123 14.65 17.00 26.72
N LEU A 124 13.95 17.80 25.92
CA LEU A 124 14.34 18.12 24.54
C LEU A 124 15.69 18.81 24.48
N TRP A 125 15.95 19.78 25.37
CA TRP A 125 17.25 20.44 25.46
C TRP A 125 18.37 19.47 25.87
N LYS A 126 18.12 18.59 26.84
CA LYS A 126 19.09 17.55 27.24
C LYS A 126 19.39 16.60 26.09
N MET A 127 18.35 16.11 25.41
CA MET A 127 18.48 15.28 24.23
C MET A 127 19.29 16.00 23.13
N ASP A 128 19.05 17.29 22.91
CA ASP A 128 19.82 18.06 21.93
C ASP A 128 21.32 18.02 22.22
N ARG A 129 21.67 18.32 23.47
CA ARG A 129 23.05 18.38 23.94
C ARG A 129 23.72 17.00 23.90
N ASP A 130 23.01 15.98 24.35
CA ASP A 130 23.59 14.66 24.64
C ASP A 130 23.65 13.76 23.40
N ILE A 131 22.67 13.84 22.50
CA ILE A 131 22.57 12.92 21.34
C ILE A 131 22.47 13.61 19.97
N ASN A 132 22.14 14.90 19.92
CA ASN A 132 21.95 15.63 18.67
C ASN A 132 23.03 16.70 18.42
N GLU A 133 24.09 16.70 19.24
CA GLU A 133 25.24 17.60 19.11
C GLU A 133 24.88 19.11 19.13
N GLY A 134 23.85 19.48 19.91
CA GLY A 134 23.44 20.89 20.07
C GLY A 134 22.91 21.53 18.79
N ARG A 135 22.30 20.76 17.88
CA ARG A 135 21.82 21.26 16.58
C ARG A 135 20.52 22.03 16.66
N MET A 136 19.68 21.81 17.68
CA MET A 136 18.40 22.50 17.81
C MET A 136 18.55 23.88 18.42
N PHE A 137 19.33 24.02 19.49
CA PHE A 137 19.46 25.28 20.23
C PHE A 137 20.82 25.93 20.00
N LYS A 138 20.96 26.63 18.86
CA LYS A 138 22.20 27.33 18.49
C LYS A 138 22.27 28.73 19.12
N THR A 139 23.49 29.25 19.26
CA THR A 139 23.70 30.65 19.66
C THR A 139 23.20 31.61 18.58
N TRP A 140 22.43 32.62 18.98
CA TRP A 140 22.07 33.74 18.11
C TRP A 140 23.31 34.56 17.76
N ARG A 141 23.44 34.96 16.49
CA ARG A 141 24.52 35.83 16.02
C ARG A 141 23.96 37.03 15.27
N LYS A 142 24.55 38.20 15.50
CA LYS A 142 24.22 39.41 14.75
C LYS A 142 24.61 39.26 13.28
N ALA A 143 23.79 39.79 12.39
CA ALA A 143 24.02 39.84 10.95
C ALA A 143 23.40 41.10 10.34
N LYS A 144 23.97 41.58 9.24
CA LYS A 144 23.40 42.66 8.41
C LYS A 144 22.62 42.05 7.24
N HIS A 145 21.30 42.24 7.23
CA HIS A 145 20.44 41.84 6.12
C HIS A 145 20.26 43.00 5.13
N PRO A 146 20.37 42.78 3.80
CA PRO A 146 20.32 43.86 2.80
C PRO A 146 19.07 44.75 2.85
N GLN A 147 17.93 44.19 3.25
CA GLN A 147 16.64 44.92 3.33
C GLN A 147 16.23 45.28 4.77
N LEU A 148 16.71 44.54 5.77
CA LEU A 148 16.19 44.64 7.15
C LEU A 148 17.18 45.32 8.10
N GLY A 149 18.42 45.58 7.68
CA GLY A 149 19.44 46.18 8.53
C GLY A 149 20.00 45.17 9.54
N ASP A 150 20.12 45.54 10.81
CA ASP A 150 20.63 44.67 11.87
C ASP A 150 19.60 43.62 12.28
N VAL A 151 19.96 42.34 12.16
CA VAL A 151 19.13 41.20 12.56
C VAL A 151 19.96 40.19 13.36
N GLU A 152 19.28 39.26 14.03
CA GLU A 152 19.91 38.08 14.63
C GLU A 152 19.51 36.84 13.84
N VAL A 153 20.48 35.96 13.58
CA VAL A 153 20.28 34.70 12.84
C VAL A 153 20.82 33.53 13.65
N GLY A 154 20.31 32.33 13.40
CA GLY A 154 20.60 31.15 14.21
C GLY A 154 19.45 30.86 15.17
N GLY A 155 19.77 30.54 16.43
CA GLY A 155 18.74 30.20 17.42
C GLY A 155 18.19 28.78 17.24
N PHE A 156 16.86 28.68 17.20
CA PHE A 156 16.15 27.42 17.13
C PHE A 156 16.10 26.84 15.71
N ASP A 157 16.50 25.58 15.56
CA ASP A 157 16.47 24.84 14.29
C ASP A 157 15.96 23.40 14.51
N GLY A 158 14.65 23.21 14.41
CA GLY A 158 14.02 21.92 14.69
C GLY A 158 14.19 20.84 13.61
N ARG A 159 14.92 21.09 12.52
CA ARG A 159 14.97 20.15 11.38
C ARG A 159 15.60 18.81 11.75
N ILE A 160 16.65 18.83 12.58
CA ILE A 160 17.35 17.63 13.06
C ILE A 160 17.20 17.62 14.59
N GLY A 161 16.62 16.56 15.13
CA GLY A 161 16.26 16.40 16.54
C GLY A 161 14.75 16.46 16.79
N ILE A 162 13.99 17.31 16.07
CA ILE A 162 12.51 17.35 16.16
C ILE A 162 11.87 16.75 14.91
N SER A 163 12.06 17.34 13.73
CA SER A 163 11.43 16.81 12.51
C SER A 163 12.11 15.51 12.08
N ASN A 164 13.43 15.46 12.08
CA ASN A 164 14.18 14.28 11.66
C ASN A 164 15.02 13.72 12.82
N PRO A 165 15.35 12.42 12.80
CA PRO A 165 16.25 11.86 13.79
C PRO A 165 17.62 12.56 13.76
N PRO A 166 18.37 12.57 14.88
CA PRO A 166 19.80 12.83 14.86
C PRO A 166 20.51 11.96 13.81
N PHE A 167 21.57 12.47 13.18
CA PHE A 167 22.23 11.75 12.07
C PHE A 167 22.72 10.34 12.44
N SER A 168 23.14 10.14 13.69
CA SER A 168 23.52 8.83 14.25
C SER A 168 22.38 7.81 14.26
N LYS A 169 21.12 8.26 14.21
CA LYS A 169 19.89 7.46 14.23
C LYS A 169 19.20 7.36 12.86
N LEU A 170 19.67 8.11 11.86
CA LEU A 170 19.05 8.14 10.54
C LEU A 170 19.08 6.77 9.84
N ALA A 171 20.24 6.10 9.86
CA ALA A 171 20.39 4.79 9.22
C ALA A 171 19.46 3.73 9.82
N GLU A 172 19.35 3.69 11.16
CA GLU A 172 18.44 2.80 11.89
C GLU A 172 16.97 3.08 11.52
N THR A 173 16.59 4.36 11.44
CA THR A 173 15.23 4.78 11.06
C THR A 173 14.92 4.38 9.61
N CYS A 174 15.83 4.59 8.68
CA CYS A 174 15.63 4.17 7.29
C CYS A 174 15.53 2.64 7.16
N ALA A 175 16.36 1.89 7.89
CA ALA A 175 16.38 0.43 7.84
C ALA A 175 15.07 -0.18 8.36
N SER A 176 14.57 0.27 9.52
CA SER A 176 13.33 -0.23 10.10
C SER A 176 12.10 0.07 9.23
N GLN A 177 12.02 1.31 8.72
CA GLN A 177 10.94 1.72 7.82
C GLN A 177 10.97 0.96 6.49
N SER A 178 12.16 0.76 5.92
CA SER A 178 12.32 -0.02 4.70
C SER A 178 11.92 -1.48 4.92
N ALA A 179 12.32 -2.09 6.04
CA ALA A 179 11.96 -3.47 6.37
C ALA A 179 10.43 -3.63 6.45
N ALA A 180 9.74 -2.72 7.14
CA ALA A 180 8.28 -2.74 7.25
C ALA A 180 7.60 -2.53 5.88
N PHE A 181 8.04 -1.54 5.11
CA PHE A 181 7.42 -1.24 3.82
C PHE A 181 7.65 -2.34 2.78
N LEU A 182 8.80 -3.01 2.78
CA LEU A 182 9.05 -4.13 1.88
C LEU A 182 8.09 -5.30 2.11
N ARG A 183 7.63 -5.53 3.35
CA ARG A 183 6.54 -6.50 3.63
C ARG A 183 5.25 -6.09 2.93
N VAL A 184 4.90 -4.81 3.01
CA VAL A 184 3.69 -4.26 2.38
C VAL A 184 3.79 -4.31 0.85
N ALA A 185 4.93 -3.91 0.29
CA ALA A 185 5.19 -3.95 -1.14
C ALA A 185 5.12 -5.37 -1.73
N ALA A 186 5.42 -6.40 -0.93
CA ALA A 186 5.31 -7.79 -1.35
C ALA A 186 3.87 -8.32 -1.45
N LEU A 187 2.85 -7.56 -0.98
CA LEU A 187 1.46 -8.00 -1.00
C LEU A 187 0.79 -7.95 -2.38
N VAL A 188 1.44 -7.34 -3.37
CA VAL A 188 0.84 -7.09 -4.68
C VAL A 188 0.39 -8.38 -5.40
N PRO A 189 -0.60 -8.30 -6.30
CA PRO A 189 -1.02 -9.45 -7.10
C PRO A 189 0.13 -10.00 -7.94
N GLN A 190 0.15 -11.31 -8.15
CA GLN A 190 1.12 -12.00 -9.00
C GLN A 190 0.37 -12.94 -9.93
N VAL A 191 -0.04 -12.42 -11.09
CA VAL A 191 -0.80 -13.20 -12.07
C VAL A 191 0.16 -14.12 -12.85
N ALA A 192 -0.25 -15.36 -13.06
CA ALA A 192 0.42 -16.36 -13.87
C ALA A 192 -0.55 -16.89 -14.93
N LEU A 193 -0.02 -17.18 -16.11
CA LEU A 193 -0.72 -17.86 -17.20
C LEU A 193 0.04 -19.17 -17.49
N GLU A 194 -0.67 -20.28 -17.40
CA GLU A 194 -0.10 -21.63 -17.48
C GLU A 194 -0.85 -22.47 -18.53
N LEU A 195 -0.10 -23.20 -19.36
CA LEU A 195 -0.66 -24.29 -20.17
C LEU A 195 -0.80 -25.53 -19.29
N ILE A 196 -2.00 -26.08 -19.20
CA ILE A 196 -2.29 -27.29 -18.45
C ILE A 196 -2.19 -28.52 -19.34
N SER A 197 -2.83 -28.49 -20.51
CA SER A 197 -2.84 -29.61 -21.43
C SER A 197 -3.18 -29.19 -22.86
N THR A 198 -2.78 -30.02 -23.83
CA THR A 198 -3.25 -29.97 -25.22
C THR A 198 -3.71 -31.37 -25.62
N GLU A 199 -4.91 -31.49 -26.15
CA GLU A 199 -5.52 -32.78 -26.53
C GLU A 199 -5.99 -32.72 -27.99
N ASP A 200 -5.57 -33.70 -28.81
CA ASP A 200 -6.09 -33.88 -30.16
C ASP A 200 -7.48 -34.52 -30.09
N LEU A 201 -8.48 -33.78 -30.57
CA LEU A 201 -9.88 -34.22 -30.60
C LEU A 201 -10.24 -34.91 -31.93
N GLY A 202 -9.28 -35.03 -32.86
CA GLY A 202 -9.50 -35.55 -34.21
C GLY A 202 -10.10 -34.52 -35.17
N ASN A 203 -10.13 -34.87 -36.46
CA ASN A 203 -10.61 -34.01 -37.54
C ASN A 203 -9.94 -32.62 -37.58
N GLY A 204 -8.67 -32.55 -37.16
CA GLY A 204 -7.89 -31.31 -37.10
C GLY A 204 -8.28 -30.38 -35.95
N HIS A 205 -9.00 -30.85 -34.93
CA HIS A 205 -9.35 -30.07 -33.75
C HIS A 205 -8.39 -30.34 -32.60
N THR A 206 -7.98 -29.30 -31.89
CA THR A 206 -7.16 -29.40 -30.69
C THR A 206 -7.81 -28.62 -29.56
N ARG A 207 -7.97 -29.28 -28.41
CA ARG A 207 -8.36 -28.64 -27.16
C ARG A 207 -7.11 -28.16 -26.43
N ILE A 208 -7.12 -26.92 -25.98
CA ILE A 208 -6.05 -26.30 -25.21
C ILE A 208 -6.65 -25.91 -23.85
N GLU A 209 -6.08 -26.42 -22.76
CA GLU A 209 -6.47 -26.04 -21.41
C GLU A 209 -5.44 -25.09 -20.81
N LEU A 210 -5.93 -23.93 -20.37
CA LEU A 210 -5.14 -22.87 -19.75
C LEU A 210 -5.61 -22.66 -18.30
N ARG A 211 -4.68 -22.24 -17.45
CA ARG A 211 -4.96 -21.75 -16.11
C ARG A 211 -4.42 -20.34 -15.96
N VAL A 212 -5.28 -19.45 -15.47
CA VAL A 212 -4.90 -18.10 -15.04
C VAL A 212 -5.03 -18.09 -13.53
N ALA A 213 -3.92 -17.86 -12.82
CA ALA A 213 -3.87 -17.90 -11.37
C ALA A 213 -3.27 -16.61 -10.80
N ASN A 214 -3.73 -16.18 -9.64
CA ASN A 214 -3.09 -15.14 -8.85
C ASN A 214 -2.42 -15.77 -7.64
N ARG A 215 -1.09 -15.68 -7.61
CA ARG A 215 -0.23 -16.18 -6.52
C ARG A 215 0.11 -15.09 -5.49
N GLY A 216 -0.37 -13.87 -5.70
CA GLY A 216 -0.13 -12.73 -4.81
C GLY A 216 -1.07 -12.71 -3.60
N TYR A 217 -0.71 -11.88 -2.61
CA TYR A 217 -1.49 -11.73 -1.38
C TYR A 217 -2.81 -11.00 -1.64
N PHE A 218 -2.76 -9.90 -2.40
CA PHE A 218 -3.94 -9.17 -2.86
C PHE A 218 -4.60 -9.87 -4.03
N GLY A 219 -5.92 -9.70 -4.11
CA GLY A 219 -6.64 -9.96 -5.35
C GLY A 219 -6.19 -9.00 -6.44
N THR A 220 -6.45 -9.34 -7.70
CA THR A 220 -6.11 -8.54 -8.89
C THR A 220 -6.68 -7.11 -8.89
N TYR A 221 -7.65 -6.83 -8.01
CA TYR A 221 -8.23 -5.51 -7.74
C TYR A 221 -7.51 -4.72 -6.64
N GLY A 222 -6.65 -5.35 -5.82
CA GLY A 222 -6.03 -4.77 -4.64
C GLY A 222 -6.87 -4.94 -3.38
N LEU A 223 -7.27 -3.82 -2.78
CA LEU A 223 -8.19 -3.77 -1.65
C LEU A 223 -9.63 -4.11 -2.05
N SER A 224 -10.41 -4.71 -1.15
CA SER A 224 -11.79 -5.14 -1.43
C SER A 224 -12.67 -3.99 -1.93
N SER A 225 -12.56 -2.82 -1.28
CA SER A 225 -13.30 -1.62 -1.67
C SER A 225 -12.97 -1.16 -3.10
N ALA A 226 -11.77 -1.44 -3.60
CA ALA A 226 -11.31 -1.02 -4.92
C ALA A 226 -12.06 -1.69 -6.08
N LYS A 227 -12.73 -2.84 -5.86
CA LYS A 227 -13.57 -3.51 -6.86
C LYS A 227 -14.64 -2.60 -7.46
N LYS A 228 -15.07 -1.58 -6.72
CA LYS A 228 -16.12 -0.63 -7.12
C LYS A 228 -15.59 0.51 -8.01
N LEU A 229 -14.28 0.64 -8.15
CA LEU A 229 -13.65 1.71 -8.92
C LEU A 229 -13.65 1.36 -10.40
N THR A 230 -14.05 2.31 -11.25
CA THR A 230 -14.17 2.11 -12.70
C THR A 230 -12.87 1.62 -13.36
N HIS A 231 -11.72 2.06 -12.86
CA HIS A 231 -10.41 1.66 -13.39
C HIS A 231 -9.89 0.34 -12.81
N SER A 232 -10.57 -0.26 -11.83
CA SER A 232 -10.24 -1.60 -11.33
C SER A 232 -10.89 -2.64 -12.23
N GLU A 233 -10.39 -2.73 -13.46
CA GLU A 233 -10.96 -3.63 -14.47
C GLU A 233 -10.66 -5.10 -14.16
N PRO A 234 -11.63 -6.01 -14.39
CA PRO A 234 -11.39 -7.45 -14.30
C PRO A 234 -10.40 -7.93 -15.37
N LEU A 235 -9.85 -9.12 -15.17
CA LEU A 235 -9.00 -9.74 -16.18
C LEU A 235 -9.84 -10.16 -17.39
N ARG A 236 -9.26 -9.98 -18.58
CA ARG A 236 -9.76 -10.57 -19.83
C ARG A 236 -8.65 -11.37 -20.50
N LEU A 237 -9.04 -12.45 -21.17
CA LEU A 237 -8.17 -13.25 -22.04
C LEU A 237 -8.59 -13.00 -23.48
N THR A 238 -7.63 -12.64 -24.33
CA THR A 238 -7.83 -12.49 -25.78
C THR A 238 -7.02 -13.54 -26.52
N THR A 239 -7.64 -14.20 -27.49
CA THR A 239 -7.05 -15.27 -28.29
C THR A 239 -6.92 -14.83 -29.74
N ALA A 240 -5.80 -15.14 -30.39
CA ALA A 240 -5.61 -14.95 -31.82
C ALA A 240 -4.94 -16.20 -32.42
N GLY A 241 -5.42 -16.65 -33.57
CA GLY A 241 -4.85 -17.79 -34.28
C GLY A 241 -4.11 -17.35 -35.54
N ASP A 242 -2.99 -18.02 -35.84
CA ASP A 242 -2.30 -17.96 -37.13
C ASP A 242 -2.21 -19.38 -37.69
N GLY A 243 -2.81 -19.61 -38.87
CA GLY A 243 -2.98 -20.95 -39.46
C GLY A 243 -4.03 -21.85 -38.78
N VAL A 244 -4.67 -21.36 -37.70
CA VAL A 244 -5.75 -22.06 -36.97
C VAL A 244 -6.98 -21.18 -36.82
N THR A 245 -8.16 -21.80 -36.74
CA THR A 245 -9.44 -21.14 -36.52
C THR A 245 -9.97 -21.48 -35.14
N LEU A 246 -10.38 -20.48 -34.34
CA LEU A 246 -11.06 -20.71 -33.08
C LEU A 246 -12.49 -21.22 -33.35
N VAL A 247 -12.85 -22.37 -32.80
CA VAL A 247 -14.16 -23.00 -33.05
C VAL A 247 -15.32 -22.16 -32.50
N ALA A 248 -15.09 -21.50 -31.37
CA ALA A 248 -16.02 -20.54 -30.78
C ALA A 248 -15.47 -19.12 -30.94
N PRO A 249 -15.64 -18.45 -32.10
CA PRO A 249 -15.06 -17.12 -32.33
C PRO A 249 -15.60 -16.04 -31.39
N LEU A 250 -16.79 -16.24 -30.81
CA LEU A 250 -17.32 -15.34 -29.77
C LEU A 250 -16.51 -15.41 -28.46
N GLU A 251 -15.76 -16.49 -28.24
CA GLU A 251 -14.84 -16.67 -27.11
C GLU A 251 -13.42 -16.19 -27.44
N GLN A 252 -13.25 -15.44 -28.54
CA GLN A 252 -12.00 -14.75 -28.84
C GLN A 252 -11.60 -13.78 -27.73
N VAL A 253 -12.59 -13.21 -27.02
CA VAL A 253 -12.39 -12.40 -25.82
C VAL A 253 -13.20 -12.98 -24.67
N THR A 254 -12.52 -13.64 -23.73
CA THR A 254 -13.13 -14.26 -22.56
C THR A 254 -12.96 -13.38 -21.33
N GLN A 255 -14.06 -13.06 -20.65
CA GLN A 255 -14.02 -12.38 -19.36
C GLN A 255 -13.62 -13.37 -18.27
N ILE A 256 -12.46 -13.16 -17.66
CA ILE A 256 -11.95 -14.01 -16.57
C ILE A 256 -12.52 -13.54 -15.22
N GLY A 257 -12.80 -12.23 -15.11
CA GLY A 257 -13.20 -11.61 -13.85
C GLY A 257 -11.99 -11.24 -13.01
N HIS A 258 -12.24 -10.87 -11.75
CA HIS A 258 -11.18 -10.70 -10.78
C HIS A 258 -10.75 -12.05 -10.19
N LEU A 259 -9.45 -12.23 -10.03
CA LEU A 259 -8.89 -13.29 -9.19
C LEU A 259 -8.64 -12.74 -7.79
N GLU A 260 -9.01 -13.52 -6.79
CA GLU A 260 -8.69 -13.31 -5.38
C GLU A 260 -7.20 -13.53 -5.12
N GLY A 261 -6.69 -12.99 -4.02
CA GLY A 261 -5.35 -13.32 -3.51
C GLY A 261 -5.47 -14.33 -2.37
N TRP A 262 -4.35 -14.90 -1.95
CA TRP A 262 -4.35 -15.86 -0.84
C TRP A 262 -4.49 -15.19 0.54
N GLY A 263 -4.26 -13.88 0.62
CA GLY A 263 -4.23 -13.13 1.87
C GLY A 263 -5.59 -12.54 2.28
N THR A 264 -5.83 -12.50 3.59
CA THR A 264 -7.08 -11.96 4.17
C THR A 264 -6.86 -10.98 5.31
N GLY A 265 -5.60 -10.71 5.69
CA GLY A 265 -5.24 -9.77 6.74
C GLY A 265 -5.43 -10.36 8.13
N LEU A 266 -5.17 -9.55 9.16
CA LEU A 266 -5.30 -9.98 10.54
C LEU A 266 -6.73 -9.78 11.07
N HIS A 267 -7.19 -10.76 11.84
CA HIS A 267 -8.52 -10.77 12.46
C HIS A 267 -9.65 -10.66 11.42
N HIS A 268 -9.46 -11.30 10.28
CA HIS A 268 -10.47 -11.46 9.25
C HIS A 268 -11.14 -12.83 9.34
N GLY A 269 -12.47 -12.85 9.32
CA GLY A 269 -13.26 -14.08 9.43
C GLY A 269 -14.17 -14.10 10.66
N ILE A 270 -14.87 -15.22 10.84
CA ILE A 270 -15.94 -15.37 11.83
C ILE A 270 -15.51 -16.10 13.11
N SER A 271 -14.35 -16.76 13.11
CA SER A 271 -13.89 -17.58 14.23
C SER A 271 -12.37 -17.77 14.19
N ILE A 272 -11.75 -17.81 15.38
CA ILE A 272 -10.33 -18.18 15.55
C ILE A 272 -10.10 -19.71 15.49
N PHE A 273 -11.17 -20.50 15.60
CA PHE A 273 -11.10 -21.96 15.69
C PHE A 273 -11.30 -22.65 14.33
N MET A 274 -11.70 -21.92 13.29
CA MET A 274 -11.98 -22.48 11.97
C MET A 274 -11.26 -21.67 10.88
N PRO A 275 -10.47 -22.31 10.00
CA PRO A 275 -9.87 -21.62 8.87
C PRO A 275 -10.95 -21.01 7.98
N TRP A 276 -10.86 -19.71 7.72
CA TRP A 276 -11.74 -19.02 6.77
C TRP A 276 -11.05 -18.94 5.41
N THR A 277 -11.69 -19.50 4.38
CA THR A 277 -11.16 -19.53 3.01
C THR A 277 -12.14 -18.88 2.03
N ARG A 278 -11.60 -18.24 0.98
CA ARG A 278 -12.35 -17.73 -0.17
C ARG A 278 -12.55 -18.78 -1.27
N GLY A 279 -12.21 -20.04 -0.99
CA GLY A 279 -12.28 -21.13 -1.96
C GLY A 279 -11.23 -20.97 -3.07
N ASN A 280 -11.60 -21.36 -4.29
CA ASN A 280 -10.75 -21.33 -5.49
C ASN A 280 -10.85 -20.00 -6.27
N GLY A 281 -11.21 -18.90 -5.60
CA GLY A 281 -11.34 -17.59 -6.24
C GLY A 281 -10.04 -17.02 -6.80
N SER A 282 -8.89 -17.61 -6.48
CA SER A 282 -7.56 -17.17 -6.95
C SER A 282 -7.21 -17.67 -8.35
N GLU A 283 -8.02 -18.53 -8.97
CA GLU A 283 -7.71 -19.09 -10.29
C GLU A 283 -8.94 -19.33 -11.17
N LYS A 284 -8.69 -19.40 -12.47
CA LYS A 284 -9.67 -19.78 -13.49
C LYS A 284 -9.03 -20.72 -14.50
N HIS A 285 -9.79 -21.75 -14.86
CA HIS A 285 -9.45 -22.66 -15.96
C HIS A 285 -10.24 -22.26 -17.20
N ILE A 286 -9.57 -22.24 -18.35
CA ILE A 286 -10.15 -21.90 -19.65
C ILE A 286 -9.82 -23.03 -20.61
N ALA A 287 -10.83 -23.52 -21.33
CA ALA A 287 -10.64 -24.45 -22.44
C ALA A 287 -10.89 -23.69 -23.75
N LEU A 288 -9.95 -23.79 -24.68
CA LEU A 288 -10.08 -23.30 -26.04
C LEU A 288 -10.10 -24.49 -27.00
N ILE A 289 -10.92 -24.40 -28.05
CA ILE A 289 -10.89 -25.40 -29.13
C ILE A 289 -10.55 -24.67 -30.41
N VAL A 290 -9.51 -25.15 -31.10
CA VAL A 290 -9.04 -24.62 -32.37
C VAL A 290 -9.04 -25.72 -33.43
N GLN A 291 -9.17 -25.32 -34.69
CA GLN A 291 -9.12 -26.20 -35.86
C GLN A 291 -7.99 -25.78 -36.81
N GLY A 292 -7.18 -26.73 -37.27
CA GLY A 292 -6.10 -26.52 -38.24
C GLY A 292 -4.71 -26.77 -37.66
N LYS A 293 -3.67 -26.24 -38.32
CA LYS A 293 -2.28 -26.34 -37.88
C LYS A 293 -1.60 -24.98 -37.95
N GLY A 294 -0.88 -24.60 -36.90
CA GLY A 294 -0.26 -23.29 -36.81
C GLY A 294 0.03 -22.90 -35.37
N SER A 295 -0.32 -21.68 -34.98
CA SER A 295 -0.11 -21.18 -33.62
C SER A 295 -1.30 -20.43 -33.05
N VAL A 296 -1.45 -20.50 -31.73
CA VAL A 296 -2.41 -19.75 -30.94
C VAL A 296 -1.66 -18.79 -30.02
N GLN A 297 -1.97 -17.51 -30.12
CA GLN A 297 -1.51 -16.47 -29.22
C GLN A 297 -2.63 -16.17 -28.22
N VAL A 298 -2.31 -16.26 -26.93
CA VAL A 298 -3.21 -15.83 -25.87
C VAL A 298 -2.59 -14.69 -25.08
N ARG A 299 -3.40 -13.69 -24.75
CA ARG A 299 -3.01 -12.55 -23.94
C ARG A 299 -4.01 -12.36 -22.82
N VAL A 300 -3.56 -12.36 -21.57
CA VAL A 300 -4.42 -12.20 -20.39
C VAL A 300 -3.95 -11.04 -19.53
N GLY A 301 -4.88 -10.26 -18.97
CA GLY A 301 -4.52 -9.16 -18.09
C GLY A 301 -5.60 -8.12 -17.88
N SER A 302 -5.22 -7.05 -17.19
CA SER A 302 -5.98 -5.81 -17.06
C SER A 302 -5.02 -4.64 -16.81
N CYS A 303 -5.52 -3.41 -16.82
CA CYS A 303 -4.69 -2.24 -16.54
C CYS A 303 -4.04 -2.27 -15.14
N ARG A 304 -4.65 -2.96 -14.15
CA ARG A 304 -4.15 -3.06 -12.77
C ARG A 304 -2.94 -3.98 -12.64
N VAL A 305 -2.90 -5.08 -13.39
CA VAL A 305 -1.89 -6.14 -13.22
C VAL A 305 -0.95 -6.30 -14.42
N GLY A 306 -1.15 -5.49 -15.47
CA GLY A 306 -0.44 -5.64 -16.72
C GLY A 306 -1.00 -6.77 -17.59
N TRP A 307 -0.23 -7.16 -18.61
CA TRP A 307 -0.61 -8.18 -19.58
C TRP A 307 0.46 -9.26 -19.66
N LEU A 308 0.02 -10.52 -19.68
CA LEU A 308 0.84 -11.71 -19.93
C LEU A 308 0.46 -12.28 -21.30
N GLU A 309 1.45 -12.80 -22.01
CA GLU A 309 1.27 -13.36 -23.35
C GLU A 309 1.88 -14.76 -23.42
N MET A 310 1.26 -15.66 -24.18
CA MET A 310 1.74 -17.01 -24.42
C MET A 310 1.41 -17.43 -25.85
N ALA A 311 2.42 -17.97 -26.53
CA ALA A 311 2.32 -18.56 -27.86
C ALA A 311 2.32 -20.09 -27.76
N LEU A 312 1.38 -20.75 -28.43
CA LEU A 312 1.22 -22.20 -28.41
C LEU A 312 1.23 -22.73 -29.84
N ALA A 313 2.04 -23.75 -30.11
CA ALA A 313 1.99 -24.47 -31.37
C ALA A 313 0.83 -25.48 -31.37
N VAL A 314 0.16 -25.62 -32.52
CA VAL A 314 -0.97 -26.54 -32.72
C VAL A 314 -0.72 -27.36 -33.97
N GLY A 315 -0.56 -28.67 -33.79
CA GLY A 315 -0.49 -29.67 -34.86
C GLY A 315 0.84 -29.86 -35.57
#